data_AF-A0A929W5F5-F1
#
_entry.id   AF-A0A929W5F5-F1
#
_cell.length_a   1.000
_cell.length_b   1.000
_cell.length_c   1.000
_cell.angle_alpha   90.00
_cell.angle_beta   90.00
_cell.angle_gamma   90.00
#
_symmetry.space_group_name_H-M   'P 1'
#
loop_
_entity.id
_entity.type
_entity.pdbx_description
1 polymer ?
#
loop_
_entity_poly.entity_id
_entity_poly.type
_entity_poly.pdbx_seq_one_letter_code
_entity_poly.pdbx_strand_id
1 'polypeptide(L)'
;NFRHRTPIQIRFNDLDAYQHVNNNVYFSFYDLGKENYFATVLCPDFRLQSVVPLVASIHADFIEPIHYEDRIVIETRVSRLG
;
A
#
# COMPACT_ATOMS: atom_id res chain seq x y z
N ASN A 1 -16.97 -1.74 -0.17
CA ASN A 1 -16.62 -0.62 0.73
C ASN A 1 -15.28 -0.89 1.38
N PHE A 2 -14.35 0.07 1.31
CA PHE A 2 -13.09 0.02 2.04
C PHE A 2 -13.30 0.51 3.48
N ARG A 3 -12.68 -0.16 4.45
CA ARG A 3 -12.84 0.15 5.89
C ARG A 3 -11.52 0.50 6.58
N HIS A 4 -10.41 0.33 5.87
CA HIS A 4 -9.08 0.57 6.38
C HIS A 4 -8.36 1.55 5.46
N ARG A 5 -7.76 2.59 6.04
CA ARG A 5 -7.12 3.69 5.31
C ARG A 5 -5.78 4.01 5.96
N THR A 6 -4.73 4.07 5.16
CA THR A 6 -3.38 4.41 5.62
C THR A 6 -2.94 5.68 4.89
N PRO A 7 -2.73 6.82 5.59
CA PRO A 7 -2.17 8.01 4.96
C PRO A 7 -0.74 7.75 4.52
N ILE A 8 -0.36 8.26 3.36
CA ILE A 8 1.00 8.13 2.82
C ILE A 8 1.64 9.50 2.78
N GLN A 9 2.88 9.57 3.28
CA GLN A 9 3.76 10.70 3.03
C GLN A 9 4.50 10.46 1.72
N ILE A 10 4.32 11.36 0.76
CA ILE A 10 5.11 11.38 -0.46
C ILE A 10 6.47 11.99 -0.16
N ARG A 11 7.53 11.34 -0.63
CA ARG A 11 8.92 11.75 -0.45
C ARG A 11 9.48 12.25 -1.77
N PHE A 12 10.50 13.11 -1.69
CA PHE A 12 11.20 13.57 -2.90
C PHE A 12 11.73 12.40 -3.74
N ASN A 13 12.20 11.33 -3.09
CA ASN A 13 12.72 10.13 -3.75
C ASN A 13 11.63 9.24 -4.38
N ASP A 14 10.35 9.51 -4.12
CA ASP A 14 9.25 8.77 -4.73
C ASP A 14 8.96 9.27 -6.16
N LEU A 15 9.42 10.47 -6.50
CA LEU A 15 9.23 11.10 -7.80
C LEU A 15 10.26 10.62 -8.81
N ASP A 16 9.87 10.53 -10.08
CA ASP A 16 10.79 10.35 -11.19
C ASP A 16 11.06 11.67 -11.95
N ALA A 17 11.81 11.57 -13.06
CA ALA A 17 12.20 12.71 -13.87
C ALA A 17 11.02 13.47 -14.50
N TYR A 18 9.84 12.85 -14.56
CA TYR A 18 8.60 13.47 -15.04
C TYR A 18 7.82 14.17 -13.92
N GLN A 19 8.39 14.28 -12.72
CA GLN A 19 7.87 15.03 -11.57
C GLN A 19 6.56 14.49 -10.96
N HIS A 20 6.23 13.23 -11.25
CA HIS A 20 5.17 12.49 -10.56
C HIS A 20 5.75 11.27 -9.84
N VAL A 21 4.98 10.68 -8.93
CA VAL A 21 5.37 9.44 -8.25
C VAL A 21 5.64 8.37 -9.30
N ASN A 22 6.80 7.72 -9.20
CA ASN A 22 7.17 6.64 -10.09
C ASN A 22 6.23 5.44 -9.89
N ASN A 23 5.80 4.82 -10.99
CA ASN A 23 4.87 3.69 -10.96
C ASN A 23 5.34 2.52 -10.07
N ASN A 24 6.65 2.28 -9.95
CA ASN A 24 7.16 1.21 -9.07
C ASN A 24 7.00 1.54 -7.57
N VAL A 25 6.90 2.81 -7.19
CA VAL A 25 6.79 3.22 -5.79
C VAL A 25 5.41 2.87 -5.22
N TYR A 26 4.38 2.78 -6.06
CA TYR A 26 3.04 2.37 -5.64
C TYR A 26 3.04 1.02 -4.92
N PHE A 27 3.89 0.08 -5.33
CA PHE A 27 3.99 -1.23 -4.69
C PHE A 27 4.47 -1.14 -3.24
N SER A 28 5.39 -0.23 -2.94
CA SER A 28 5.82 0.06 -1.56
C SER A 28 4.69 0.69 -0.74
N PHE A 29 3.86 1.54 -1.35
CA PHE A 29 2.68 2.10 -0.68
C PHE A 29 1.64 1.01 -0.39
N TYR A 30 1.40 0.10 -1.32
CA TYR A 30 0.51 -1.05 -1.13
C TYR A 30 1.03 -1.98 -0.02
N ASP A 31 2.35 -2.21 0.05
CA ASP A 31 2.94 -2.99 1.13
C ASP A 31 2.75 -2.33 2.51
N LEU A 32 2.89 -1.01 2.60
CA LEU A 32 2.60 -0.28 3.85
C LEU A 32 1.11 -0.36 4.22
N GLY A 33 0.21 -0.22 3.24
CA GLY A 33 -1.23 -0.38 3.46
C GLY A 33 -1.62 -1.78 3.91
N LYS A 34 -0.97 -2.81 3.36
CA LYS A 34 -1.13 -4.22 3.72
C LYS A 34 -0.58 -4.52 5.12
N GLU A 35 0.62 -4.01 5.43
CA GLU A 35 1.24 -4.15 6.75
C GLU A 35 0.34 -3.59 7.85
N ASN A 36 -0.13 -2.36 7.66
CA ASN A 36 -0.99 -1.69 8.63
C ASN A 36 -2.34 -2.42 8.80
N TYR A 37 -2.91 -2.94 7.69
CA TYR A 37 -4.11 -3.76 7.73
C TYR A 37 -3.91 -5.06 8.52
N PHE A 38 -2.83 -5.80 8.28
CA PHE A 38 -2.55 -7.04 9.00
C PHE A 38 -2.26 -6.80 10.48
N ALA A 39 -1.51 -5.75 10.81
CA ALA A 39 -1.28 -5.35 12.19
C ALA A 39 -2.60 -5.06 12.94
N THR A 40 -3.56 -4.44 12.25
CA THR A 40 -4.86 -4.09 12.82
C THR A 40 -5.80 -5.29 12.93
N VAL A 41 -5.84 -6.17 11.93
CA VAL A 41 -6.86 -7.25 11.82
C VAL A 41 -6.39 -8.57 12.44
N LEU A 42 -5.09 -8.90 12.35
CA LEU A 42 -4.54 -10.14 12.89
C LEU A 42 -3.97 -9.90 14.30
N CYS A 43 -2.88 -9.14 14.38
CA CYS A 43 -2.27 -8.59 15.59
C CYS A 43 -1.02 -7.79 15.20
N PRO A 44 -0.50 -6.87 16.05
CA PRO A 44 0.71 -6.11 15.75
C PRO A 44 1.93 -6.98 15.41
N ASP A 45 2.06 -8.13 16.08
CA ASP A 45 3.19 -9.06 15.92
C ASP A 45 2.88 -10.23 14.97
N PHE A 46 1.98 -10.05 13.99
CA PHE A 46 1.55 -11.14 13.09
C PHE A 46 2.72 -11.82 12.35
N ARG A 47 3.85 -11.13 12.20
CA ARG A 47 5.09 -11.65 11.61
C ARG A 47 5.80 -12.71 12.45
N LEU A 48 5.53 -12.76 13.76
CA LEU A 48 6.07 -13.77 14.68
C LEU A 48 5.24 -15.07 14.70
N GLN A 49 4.12 -15.09 13.97
CA GLN A 49 3.29 -16.28 13.85
C GLN A 49 3.98 -17.35 12.99
N SER A 50 3.61 -18.61 13.21
CA SER A 50 4.14 -19.75 12.45
C SER A 50 3.73 -19.74 10.98
N VAL A 51 2.72 -18.95 10.61
CA VAL A 51 2.24 -18.76 9.25
C VAL A 51 2.20 -17.27 8.95
N VAL A 52 2.86 -16.86 7.86
CA VAL A 52 2.96 -15.45 7.45
C VAL A 52 2.42 -15.29 6.03
N PRO A 53 1.62 -14.24 5.74
CA PRO A 53 1.13 -13.99 4.39
C PRO A 53 2.26 -13.67 3.41
N LEU A 54 2.26 -14.30 2.24
CA LEU A 54 3.17 -14.00 1.13
C LEU A 54 2.41 -13.49 -0.09
N VAL A 55 2.99 -12.51 -0.79
CA VAL A 55 2.43 -11.98 -2.04
C VAL A 55 2.83 -12.91 -3.18
N ALA A 56 1.86 -13.60 -3.78
CA ALA A 56 2.10 -14.48 -4.93
C ALA A 56 1.97 -13.74 -6.27
N SER A 57 1.13 -12.71 -6.34
CA SER A 57 0.92 -11.87 -7.52
C SER A 57 0.43 -10.49 -7.11
N ILE A 58 0.73 -9.49 -7.95
CA ILE A 58 0.27 -8.11 -7.77
C ILE A 58 -0.07 -7.51 -9.13
N HIS A 59 -1.16 -6.75 -9.17
CA HIS A 59 -1.65 -6.06 -10.36
C HIS A 59 -1.99 -4.63 -9.95
N ALA A 60 -1.64 -3.66 -10.79
CA ALA A 60 -1.92 -2.25 -10.56
C ALA A 60 -2.21 -1.57 -11.91
N ASP A 61 -3.28 -0.77 -11.94
CA ASP A 61 -3.61 0.10 -13.05
C ASP A 61 -3.30 1.55 -12.64
N PHE A 62 -2.52 2.26 -13.46
CA PHE A 62 -2.09 3.63 -13.18
C PHE A 62 -3.01 4.61 -13.92
N ILE A 63 -4.01 5.14 -13.21
CA ILE A 63 -5.11 5.93 -13.82
C ILE A 63 -4.82 7.43 -13.81
N GLU A 64 -4.30 7.96 -12.71
CA GLU A 64 -4.01 9.39 -12.53
C GLU A 64 -2.65 9.57 -11.83
N PRO A 65 -1.79 10.49 -12.29
CA PRO A 65 -0.49 10.74 -11.65
C PRO A 65 -0.65 11.42 -10.29
N ILE A 66 0.19 11.00 -9.34
CA ILE A 66 0.31 11.62 -8.01
C ILE A 66 1.52 12.54 -8.01
N HIS A 67 1.35 13.75 -7.48
CA HIS A 67 2.39 14.78 -7.37
C HIS A 67 2.82 15.00 -5.91
N TYR A 68 3.94 15.69 -5.72
CA TYR A 68 4.57 15.86 -4.41
C TYR A 68 3.67 16.45 -3.31
N GLU A 69 2.80 17.40 -3.67
CA GLU A 69 1.94 18.10 -2.70
C GLU A 69 0.62 17.35 -2.42
N ASP A 70 0.37 16.26 -3.13
CA ASP A 70 -0.89 15.53 -3.00
C ASP A 70 -0.99 14.83 -1.65
N ARG A 71 -2.20 14.84 -1.10
CA ARG A 71 -2.54 14.10 0.11
C ARG A 71 -3.29 12.85 -0.27
N ILE A 72 -2.57 11.73 -0.27
CA ILE A 72 -3.11 10.44 -0.67
C ILE A 72 -3.31 9.53 0.54
N VAL A 73 -4.21 8.56 0.37
CA VAL A 73 -4.40 7.45 1.30
C VAL A 73 -4.43 6.14 0.52
N ILE A 74 -3.92 5.08 1.12
CA ILE A 74 -4.10 3.70 0.62
C ILE A 74 -5.31 3.11 1.32
N GLU A 75 -6.28 2.63 0.54
CA GLU A 75 -7.46 1.96 1.04
C GLU A 75 -7.33 0.45 0.86
N THR A 76 -7.41 -0.29 1.98
CA THR A 76 -7.17 -1.74 1.98
C THR A 76 -8.45 -2.51 2.29
N ARG A 77 -8.69 -3.61 1.57
CA ARG A 77 -9.74 -4.58 1.89
C ARG A 77 -9.35 -5.98 1.41
N VAL A 78 -9.90 -7.00 2.07
CA VAL A 78 -9.94 -8.36 1.54
C VAL A 78 -11.12 -8.45 0.57
N SER A 79 -10.86 -8.80 -0.69
CA SER A 79 -11.90 -8.98 -1.71
C SER A 79 -12.54 -10.38 -1.66
N ARG A 80 -11.75 -11.40 -1.29
CA ARG A 80 -12.16 -12.80 -1.14
C ARG A 80 -11.23 -13.50 -0.14
N LEU A 81 -11.77 -14.47 0.61
CA LEU A 81 -11.04 -15.35 1.50
C LEU A 81 -11.54 -16.78 1.30
N GLY A 82 -10.64 -17.73 1.04
CA GLY A 82 -10.99 -19.12 0.70
C GLY A 82 -11.33 -19.30 -0.77
#